data_AF-A0A2V0PJP3-F1
#
_entry.id   AF-A0A2V0PJP3-F1
#
_cell.length_a   1.000
_cell.length_b   1.000
_cell.length_c   1.000
_cell.angle_alpha   90.00
_cell.angle_beta   90.00
_cell.angle_gamma   90.00
#
_symmetry.space_group_name_H-M   'P 1'
#
loop_
_entity.id
_entity.type
_entity.pdbx_description
1 polymer ?
#
loop_
_entity_poly.entity_id
_entity_poly.type
_entity_poly.pdbx_seq_one_letter_code
_entity_poly.pdbx_strand_id
1 'polypeptide(L)'
;MQLLASRCSVVRPAGAAAGRRLAVRVSAAKQLKNDRTTVKSGAKPAADGSSDDIGTAGVAAIAAGLPANAIMLWSEYTLFATGAGLPPGPGGLLGAAEGISYLVVLGLIGWSVVTKVTTGSGLPAGPSGLLGAVEGVSYLSLLGGIVVFGLQIAKSGGLPGIFG
;
A
#
# COMPACT_ATOMS: atom_id res chain seq x y z
N MET A 1 39.56 -35.02 -68.62
CA MET A 1 39.53 -33.59 -68.23
C MET A 1 38.07 -33.25 -67.93
N GLN A 2 37.67 -33.18 -66.66
CA GLN A 2 37.51 -31.92 -65.88
C GLN A 2 36.43 -31.00 -66.52
N LEU A 3 35.43 -30.43 -65.84
CA LEU A 3 35.17 -30.16 -64.42
C LEU A 3 33.69 -29.74 -64.25
N LEU A 4 33.09 -30.18 -63.16
CA LEU A 4 32.18 -29.50 -62.22
C LEU A 4 31.19 -28.38 -62.67
N ALA A 5 29.92 -28.64 -62.32
CA ALA A 5 29.06 -27.87 -61.40
C ALA A 5 28.88 -26.35 -61.59
N SER A 6 27.61 -25.91 -61.66
CA SER A 6 26.84 -25.39 -60.51
C SER A 6 25.70 -24.49 -61.03
N ARG A 7 24.46 -24.81 -60.64
CA ARG A 7 23.27 -24.03 -60.98
C ARG A 7 23.16 -22.82 -60.06
N CYS A 8 22.92 -21.63 -60.63
CA CYS A 8 22.50 -20.45 -59.89
C CYS A 8 21.15 -19.94 -60.43
N SER A 9 20.35 -19.46 -59.50
CA SER A 9 18.93 -19.12 -59.52
C SER A 9 18.57 -17.87 -60.32
N VAL A 10 17.27 -17.65 -60.58
CA VAL A 10 16.58 -16.36 -60.37
C VAL A 10 15.05 -16.52 -60.52
N VAL A 11 14.37 -16.27 -59.39
CA VAL A 11 13.12 -15.53 -59.15
C VAL A 11 11.82 -15.91 -59.89
N ARG A 12 10.83 -16.41 -59.12
CA ARG A 12 9.38 -16.30 -59.41
C ARG A 12 8.74 -15.41 -58.32
N PRO A 13 7.94 -14.39 -58.68
CA PRO A 13 7.18 -13.63 -57.70
C PRO A 13 5.79 -14.23 -57.44
N ALA A 14 5.37 -14.00 -56.20
CA ALA A 14 4.03 -13.91 -55.62
C ALA A 14 2.79 -14.39 -56.41
N GLY A 15 2.03 -15.30 -55.78
CA GLY A 15 0.63 -15.54 -56.12
C GLY A 15 -0.09 -16.50 -55.16
N ALA A 16 -1.08 -15.96 -54.43
CA ALA A 16 -2.29 -16.61 -53.90
C ALA A 16 -2.24 -17.54 -52.68
N ALA A 17 -2.93 -17.13 -51.60
CA ALA A 17 -4.04 -17.84 -50.94
C ALA A 17 -4.48 -17.03 -49.68
N ALA A 18 -5.58 -16.28 -49.70
CA ALA A 18 -6.95 -16.75 -49.52
C ALA A 18 -7.24 -17.39 -48.14
N GLY A 19 -8.05 -16.69 -47.33
CA GLY A 19 -9.02 -17.28 -46.42
C GLY A 19 -8.52 -17.87 -45.10
N ARG A 20 -8.27 -17.03 -44.08
CA ARG A 20 -8.29 -17.50 -42.67
C ARG A 20 -8.32 -16.35 -41.64
N ARG A 21 -9.42 -15.58 -41.57
CA ARG A 21 -9.55 -14.53 -40.52
C ARG A 21 -10.95 -14.39 -39.91
N LEU A 22 -11.62 -15.50 -39.57
CA LEU A 22 -12.88 -15.37 -38.81
C LEU A 22 -13.17 -16.47 -37.78
N ALA A 23 -12.17 -17.25 -37.35
CA ALA A 23 -12.35 -18.22 -36.25
C ALA A 23 -11.67 -17.80 -34.94
N VAL A 24 -10.77 -16.80 -34.96
CA VAL A 24 -9.94 -16.45 -33.79
C VAL A 24 -10.63 -15.44 -32.85
N ARG A 25 -11.61 -14.66 -33.33
CA ARG A 25 -12.21 -13.58 -32.53
C ARG A 25 -13.27 -14.04 -31.54
N VAL A 26 -13.92 -15.19 -31.75
CA VAL A 26 -14.94 -15.68 -30.83
C VAL A 26 -14.33 -16.37 -29.60
N SER A 27 -13.18 -17.05 -29.75
CA SER A 27 -12.47 -17.63 -28.59
C SER A 27 -11.85 -16.58 -27.67
N ALA A 28 -11.37 -15.46 -28.21
CA ALA A 28 -10.77 -14.40 -27.40
C ALA A 28 -11.78 -13.75 -26.43
N ALA A 29 -13.02 -13.53 -26.87
CA ALA A 29 -14.06 -12.93 -26.03
C ALA A 29 -14.56 -13.89 -24.93
N LYS A 30 -14.53 -15.20 -25.17
CA LYS A 30 -14.89 -16.21 -24.17
C LYS A 30 -13.76 -16.42 -23.14
N GLN A 31 -12.51 -16.32 -23.58
CA GLN A 31 -11.34 -16.47 -22.73
C GLN A 31 -11.16 -15.28 -21.77
N LEU A 32 -11.46 -14.04 -22.21
CA LEU A 32 -11.45 -12.87 -21.32
C LEU A 32 -12.47 -12.94 -20.17
N LYS A 33 -13.63 -13.59 -20.39
CA LYS A 33 -14.63 -13.77 -19.32
C LYS A 33 -14.23 -14.83 -18.32
N ASN A 34 -13.50 -15.86 -18.75
CA ASN A 34 -12.97 -16.89 -17.86
C ASN A 34 -11.80 -16.34 -17.01
N ASP A 35 -10.97 -15.47 -17.57
CA ASP A 35 -9.85 -14.83 -16.87
C ASP A 35 -10.30 -13.84 -15.79
N ARG A 36 -11.42 -13.13 -15.99
CA ARG A 36 -11.91 -12.18 -14.96
C ARG A 36 -12.44 -12.88 -13.72
N THR A 37 -12.91 -14.11 -13.83
CA THR A 37 -13.34 -14.95 -12.71
C THR A 37 -12.19 -15.70 -12.03
N THR A 38 -11.01 -15.78 -12.66
CA THR A 38 -9.82 -16.47 -12.12
C THR A 38 -8.73 -15.54 -11.60
N VAL A 39 -8.89 -14.22 -11.69
CA VAL A 39 -8.20 -13.27 -10.76
C VAL A 39 -8.86 -13.38 -9.38
N LYS A 40 -8.84 -14.60 -8.82
CA LYS A 40 -8.75 -14.80 -7.39
C LYS A 40 -7.44 -14.14 -7.01
N SER A 41 -7.51 -13.04 -6.27
CA SER A 41 -6.36 -12.32 -5.73
C SER A 41 -5.31 -13.35 -5.31
N GLY A 42 -4.24 -13.44 -6.10
CA GLY A 42 -3.12 -14.34 -5.87
C GLY A 42 -2.27 -13.79 -4.75
N ALA A 43 -2.85 -13.66 -3.56
CA ALA A 43 -2.08 -13.73 -2.34
C ALA A 43 -1.46 -15.12 -2.34
N LYS A 44 -0.15 -15.18 -2.58
CA LYS A 44 0.68 -16.33 -2.22
C LYS A 44 0.27 -16.70 -0.78
N PRO A 45 -0.20 -17.93 -0.50
CA PRO A 45 -0.54 -18.30 0.86
C PRO A 45 0.75 -18.20 1.67
N ALA A 46 0.87 -17.13 2.43
CA ALA A 46 1.84 -17.02 3.50
C ALA A 46 1.56 -18.20 4.44
N ALA A 47 2.65 -18.80 4.89
CA ALA A 47 2.66 -20.00 5.71
C ALA A 47 1.61 -19.92 6.85
N ASP A 48 0.74 -20.93 6.89
CA ASP A 48 0.13 -21.56 8.08
C ASP A 48 -0.16 -20.66 9.30
N GLY A 49 -0.90 -19.58 9.07
CA GLY A 49 -1.62 -18.86 10.10
C GLY A 49 -2.95 -18.43 9.51
N SER A 50 -4.06 -18.95 10.04
CA SER A 50 -5.39 -18.53 9.60
C SER A 50 -5.46 -17.01 9.61
N SER A 51 -5.90 -16.37 8.52
CA SER A 51 -5.97 -14.91 8.40
C SER A 51 -6.85 -14.22 9.45
N ASP A 52 -7.62 -15.03 10.17
CA ASP A 52 -8.52 -14.63 11.26
C ASP A 52 -7.81 -14.60 12.62
N ASP A 53 -6.65 -15.23 12.76
CA ASP A 53 -5.92 -15.39 14.03
C ASP A 53 -4.63 -14.55 14.05
N ILE A 54 -4.77 -13.26 14.36
CA ILE A 54 -3.63 -12.32 14.47
C ILE A 54 -2.95 -12.32 15.85
N GLY A 55 -3.33 -13.26 16.72
CA GLY A 55 -2.87 -13.34 18.10
C GLY A 55 -3.20 -12.10 18.94
N THR A 56 -2.77 -12.12 20.19
CA THR A 56 -2.99 -11.02 21.15
C THR A 56 -2.37 -9.70 20.69
N ALA A 57 -1.20 -9.77 20.06
CA ALA A 57 -0.48 -8.60 19.58
C ALA A 57 -1.21 -7.90 18.43
N GLY A 58 -1.82 -8.65 17.51
CA GLY A 58 -2.65 -8.07 16.46
C GLY A 58 -3.94 -7.45 16.98
N VAL A 59 -4.61 -8.12 17.94
CA VAL A 59 -5.82 -7.55 18.58
C VAL A 59 -5.47 -6.26 19.33
N ALA A 60 -4.35 -6.24 20.06
CA ALA A 60 -3.86 -5.03 20.73
C ALA A 60 -3.51 -3.92 19.73
N ALA A 61 -2.88 -4.26 18.60
CA ALA A 61 -2.58 -3.33 17.52
C ALA A 61 -3.85 -2.69 16.94
N ILE A 62 -4.93 -3.44 16.75
CA ILE A 62 -6.22 -2.88 16.31
C ILE A 62 -6.80 -1.97 17.41
N ALA A 63 -6.87 -2.47 18.65
CA ALA A 63 -7.51 -1.80 19.77
C ALA A 63 -6.82 -0.47 20.14
N ALA A 64 -5.49 -0.43 20.07
CA ALA A 64 -4.71 0.78 20.34
C ALA A 64 -4.55 1.65 19.07
N GLY A 65 -4.39 1.03 17.91
CA GLY A 65 -4.08 1.73 16.66
C GLY A 65 -5.23 2.55 16.10
N LEU A 66 -6.48 2.10 16.25
CA LEU A 66 -7.65 2.87 15.78
C LEU A 66 -7.82 4.18 16.56
N PRO A 67 -7.91 4.19 17.91
CA PRO A 67 -7.96 5.42 18.68
C PRO A 67 -6.71 6.28 18.49
N ALA A 68 -5.52 5.67 18.43
CA ALA A 68 -4.28 6.42 18.23
C ALA A 68 -4.27 7.18 16.90
N ASN A 69 -4.69 6.53 15.81
CA ASN A 69 -4.81 7.22 14.51
C ASN A 69 -5.84 8.34 14.54
N ALA A 70 -6.98 8.16 15.21
CA ALA A 70 -7.98 9.22 15.35
C ALA A 70 -7.43 10.44 16.12
N ILE A 71 -6.69 10.20 17.21
CA ILE A 71 -6.07 11.26 18.02
C ILE A 71 -4.97 11.97 17.23
N MET A 72 -4.10 11.22 16.54
CA MET A 72 -3.02 11.78 15.72
C MET A 72 -3.56 12.63 14.57
N LEU A 73 -4.55 12.15 13.83
CA LEU A 73 -5.19 12.92 12.75
C LEU A 73 -5.89 14.17 13.27
N TRP A 74 -6.51 14.10 14.46
CA TRP A 74 -7.11 15.27 15.09
C TRP A 74 -6.06 16.29 15.54
N SER A 75 -4.93 15.84 16.08
CA SER A 75 -3.75 16.67 16.38
C SER A 75 -3.26 17.39 15.13
N GLU A 76 -3.03 16.66 14.04
CA GLU A 76 -2.54 17.21 12.78
C GLU A 76 -3.52 18.20 12.16
N TYR A 77 -4.83 17.92 12.22
CA TYR A 77 -5.85 18.86 11.78
C TYR A 77 -5.85 20.14 12.60
N THR A 78 -5.72 20.03 13.93
CA THR A 78 -5.65 21.19 14.83
C THR A 78 -4.40 22.02 14.53
N LEU A 79 -3.25 21.36 14.31
CA LEU A 79 -2.00 22.01 13.94
C LEU A 79 -2.13 22.74 12.60
N PHE A 80 -2.75 22.10 11.61
CA PHE A 80 -2.96 22.71 10.30
C PHE A 80 -3.93 23.91 10.35
N ALA A 81 -5.01 23.81 11.12
CA ALA A 81 -6.06 24.82 11.19
C ALA A 81 -5.69 26.02 12.08
N THR A 82 -4.98 25.78 13.19
CA THR A 82 -4.71 26.78 14.22
C THR A 82 -3.24 27.19 14.33
N GLY A 83 -2.32 26.36 13.81
CA GLY A 83 -0.88 26.54 14.00
C GLY A 83 -0.37 26.01 15.35
N ALA A 84 -1.24 25.49 16.22
CA ALA A 84 -0.90 24.89 17.51
C ALA A 84 -1.37 23.44 17.59
N GLY A 85 -0.66 22.61 18.35
CA GLY A 85 -1.07 21.23 18.65
C GLY A 85 -2.34 21.16 19.49
N LEU A 86 -2.76 19.94 19.82
CA LEU A 86 -3.92 19.73 20.68
C LEU A 86 -3.74 20.46 22.03
N PRO A 87 -4.78 21.15 22.53
CA PRO A 87 -4.72 21.70 23.88
C PRO A 87 -4.39 20.59 24.88
N PRO A 88 -3.51 20.81 25.87
CA PRO A 88 -3.06 19.75 26.77
C PRO A 88 -4.18 19.12 27.60
N GLY A 89 -5.34 19.78 27.69
CA GLY A 89 -6.49 19.34 28.46
C GLY A 89 -6.27 19.47 29.98
N PRO A 90 -7.30 19.21 30.80
CA PRO A 90 -7.18 19.25 32.25
C PRO A 90 -6.08 18.27 32.73
N GLY A 91 -5.10 18.79 33.46
CA GLY A 91 -3.98 17.98 33.97
C GLY A 91 -3.00 17.45 32.90
N GLY A 92 -3.05 17.94 31.66
CA GLY A 92 -2.13 17.51 30.60
C GLY A 92 -2.46 16.16 29.96
N LEU A 93 -3.60 15.56 30.30
CA LEU A 93 -3.97 14.21 29.86
C LEU A 93 -4.16 14.11 28.34
N LEU A 94 -4.68 15.16 27.69
CA LEU A 94 -4.89 15.14 26.25
C LEU A 94 -3.57 15.26 25.49
N GLY A 95 -2.65 16.08 26.00
CA GLY A 95 -1.28 16.16 25.46
C GLY A 95 -0.49 14.87 25.67
N ALA A 96 -0.68 14.19 26.81
CA ALA A 96 -0.08 12.87 27.03
C ALA A 96 -0.67 11.81 26.08
N ALA A 97 -1.98 11.82 25.87
CA ALA A 97 -2.65 10.93 24.92
C ALA A 97 -2.19 11.17 23.48
N GLU A 98 -1.99 12.43 23.09
CA GLU A 98 -1.38 12.81 21.82
C GLU A 98 0.02 12.20 21.67
N GLY A 99 0.91 12.40 22.65
CA GLY A 99 2.26 11.82 22.62
C GLY A 99 2.26 10.29 22.51
N ILE A 100 1.41 9.60 23.30
CA ILE A 100 1.27 8.14 23.25
C ILE A 100 0.73 7.70 21.87
N SER A 101 -0.20 8.44 21.29
CA SER A 101 -0.76 8.11 19.98
C SER A 101 0.31 8.10 18.88
N TYR A 102 1.23 9.07 18.88
CA TYR A 102 2.38 9.07 17.96
C TYR A 102 3.28 7.85 18.17
N LEU A 103 3.54 7.44 19.41
CA LEU A 103 4.34 6.24 19.69
C LEU A 103 3.66 4.96 19.21
N VAL A 104 2.34 4.84 19.40
CA VAL A 104 1.57 3.68 18.91
C VAL A 104 1.62 3.62 17.39
N VAL A 105 1.38 4.73 16.70
CA VAL A 105 1.42 4.81 15.23
C VAL A 105 2.82 4.49 14.70
N LEU A 106 3.88 5.06 15.28
CA LEU A 106 5.26 4.75 14.91
C LEU A 106 5.62 3.29 15.20
N GLY A 107 5.14 2.72 16.30
CA GLY A 107 5.32 1.31 16.63
C GLY A 107 4.65 0.39 15.62
N LEU A 108 3.43 0.70 15.17
CA LEU A 108 2.71 -0.04 14.14
C LEU A 108 3.42 0.02 12.78
N ILE A 109 3.88 1.21 12.38
CA ILE A 109 4.64 1.39 11.15
C ILE A 109 5.98 0.64 11.25
N GLY A 110 6.68 0.76 12.37
CA GLY A 110 7.93 0.04 12.62
C GLY A 110 7.75 -1.47 12.53
N TRP A 111 6.68 -2.01 13.12
CA TRP A 111 6.35 -3.43 13.01
C TRP A 111 5.98 -3.81 11.57
N SER A 112 5.20 -3.00 10.86
CA SER A 112 4.93 -3.19 9.42
C SER A 112 6.22 -3.22 8.60
N VAL A 113 7.16 -2.31 8.84
CA VAL A 113 8.45 -2.30 8.14
C VAL A 113 9.26 -3.56 8.47
N VAL A 114 9.36 -3.94 9.75
CA VAL A 114 10.08 -5.16 10.17
C VAL A 114 9.48 -6.41 9.53
N THR A 115 8.15 -6.54 9.51
CA THR A 115 7.46 -7.66 8.86
C THR A 115 7.65 -7.65 7.35
N LYS A 116 7.60 -6.47 6.73
CA LYS A 116 7.85 -6.30 5.29
C LYS A 116 9.27 -6.68 4.91
N VAL A 117 10.28 -6.31 5.68
CA VAL A 117 11.68 -6.69 5.36
C VAL A 117 11.99 -8.16 5.66
N THR A 118 11.31 -8.78 6.63
CA THR A 118 11.55 -10.19 7.00
C THR A 118 10.74 -11.19 6.17
N THR A 119 9.49 -10.86 5.86
CA THR A 119 8.56 -11.78 5.18
C THR A 119 8.26 -11.38 3.72
N GLY A 120 8.59 -10.16 3.32
CA GLY A 120 8.23 -9.59 2.03
C GLY A 120 6.79 -9.06 1.95
N SER A 121 6.01 -9.14 3.03
CA SER A 121 4.62 -8.64 3.12
C SER A 121 4.44 -7.79 4.37
N GLY A 122 3.51 -6.82 4.34
CA GLY A 122 3.17 -5.97 5.49
C GLY A 122 2.52 -6.76 6.63
N LEU A 123 1.84 -6.05 7.55
CA LEU A 123 1.16 -6.74 8.66
C LEU A 123 0.06 -7.66 8.10
N PRO A 124 -0.25 -8.77 8.80
CA PRO A 124 -1.39 -9.60 8.46
C PRO A 124 -2.67 -8.76 8.40
N ALA A 125 -3.56 -9.06 7.46
CA ALA A 125 -4.80 -8.29 7.30
C ALA A 125 -5.68 -8.34 8.58
N GLY A 126 -5.67 -9.48 9.27
CA GLY A 126 -6.45 -9.72 10.47
C GLY A 126 -7.95 -9.81 10.25
N PRO A 127 -8.73 -9.97 11.34
CA PRO A 127 -10.17 -10.12 11.27
C PRO A 127 -10.79 -8.98 10.46
N SER A 128 -11.55 -9.32 9.42
CA SER A 128 -12.16 -8.35 8.50
C SER A 128 -11.19 -7.37 7.81
N GLY A 129 -9.88 -7.63 7.82
CA GLY A 129 -8.88 -6.72 7.27
C GLY A 129 -8.55 -5.51 8.16
N LEU A 130 -9.00 -5.51 9.42
CA LEU A 130 -8.86 -4.35 10.31
C LEU A 130 -7.40 -4.01 10.63
N LEU A 131 -6.54 -5.01 10.82
CA LEU A 131 -5.13 -4.76 11.12
C LEU A 131 -4.41 -4.14 9.91
N GLY A 132 -4.74 -4.60 8.70
CA GLY A 132 -4.27 -3.98 7.46
C GLY A 132 -4.81 -2.56 7.25
N ALA A 133 -6.07 -2.30 7.62
CA ALA A 133 -6.64 -0.95 7.57
C ALA A 133 -5.93 -0.01 8.56
N VAL A 134 -5.67 -0.49 9.78
CA VAL A 134 -4.91 0.26 10.79
C VAL A 134 -3.49 0.56 10.31
N GLU A 135 -2.82 -0.39 9.68
CA GLU A 135 -1.52 -0.16 9.04
C GLU A 135 -1.60 0.96 7.99
N GLY A 136 -2.56 0.85 7.06
CA GLY A 136 -2.73 1.83 5.98
C GLY A 136 -3.04 3.24 6.49
N VAL A 137 -3.95 3.35 7.47
CA VAL A 137 -4.26 4.64 8.11
C VAL A 137 -3.04 5.16 8.86
N SER A 138 -2.25 4.32 9.52
CA SER A 138 -1.02 4.73 10.21
C SER A 138 -0.01 5.38 9.26
N TYR A 139 0.23 4.78 8.09
CA TYR A 139 1.09 5.41 7.06
C TYR A 139 0.51 6.72 6.54
N LEU A 140 -0.81 6.81 6.36
CA LEU A 140 -1.47 8.03 5.90
C LEU A 140 -1.38 9.15 6.94
N SER A 141 -1.61 8.85 8.21
CA SER A 141 -1.43 9.78 9.33
C SER A 141 0.02 10.27 9.35
N LEU A 142 1.01 9.38 9.32
CA LEU A 142 2.42 9.80 9.32
C LEU A 142 2.76 10.72 8.14
N LEU A 143 2.25 10.43 6.95
CA LEU A 143 2.43 11.30 5.78
C LEU A 143 1.74 12.65 5.99
N GLY A 144 0.51 12.65 6.52
CA GLY A 144 -0.24 13.84 6.91
C GLY A 144 0.56 14.72 7.86
N GLY A 145 1.08 14.14 8.94
CA GLY A 145 1.92 14.83 9.92
C GLY A 145 3.17 15.45 9.30
N ILE A 146 3.89 14.72 8.44
CA ILE A 146 5.07 15.26 7.73
C ILE A 146 4.68 16.46 6.86
N VAL A 147 3.57 16.36 6.12
CA VAL A 147 3.10 17.43 5.24
C VAL A 147 2.66 18.66 6.05
N VAL A 148 1.81 18.46 7.07
CA VAL A 148 1.32 19.54 7.94
C VAL A 148 2.48 20.23 8.64
N PHE A 149 3.41 19.45 9.20
CA PHE A 149 4.60 19.99 9.86
C PHE A 149 5.48 20.80 8.89
N GLY A 150 5.71 20.30 7.67
CA GLY A 150 6.45 21.03 6.64
C GLY A 150 5.78 22.34 6.23
N LEU A 151 4.45 22.33 6.04
CA LEU A 151 3.67 23.54 5.78
C LEU A 151 3.74 24.53 6.94
N GLN A 152 3.75 24.03 8.19
CA GLN A 152 3.81 24.86 9.37
C GLN A 152 5.18 25.52 9.53
N ILE A 153 6.28 24.79 9.30
CA ILE A 153 7.63 25.37 9.26
C ILE A 153 7.71 26.47 8.19
N ALA A 154 7.16 26.22 6.99
CA ALA A 154 7.17 27.20 5.91
C ALA A 154 6.35 28.47 6.24
N LYS A 155 5.26 28.33 7.01
CA LYS A 155 4.39 29.45 7.42
C LYS A 155 4.94 30.23 8.62
N SER A 156 5.46 29.53 9.63
CA SER A 156 5.87 30.12 10.92
C SER A 156 7.36 30.44 11.01
N GLY A 157 8.19 29.98 10.06
CA GLY A 157 9.64 30.21 10.07
C GLY A 157 10.40 29.47 11.18
N GLY A 158 9.73 28.58 11.92
CA GLY A 158 10.27 27.86 13.07
C GLY A 158 9.38 26.69 13.52
N LEU A 159 9.80 25.99 14.57
CA LEU A 159 9.05 24.87 15.16
C LEU A 159 7.72 25.36 15.77
N PRO A 160 6.58 24.74 15.40
CA PRO A 160 5.29 25.08 15.99
C PRO A 160 5.30 24.92 17.51
N GLY A 161 4.86 25.95 18.24
CA GLY A 161 4.77 25.97 19.70
C GLY A 161 6.03 26.38 20.48
N ILE A 162 7.18 26.59 19.83
CA ILE A 162 8.41 27.09 20.48
C ILE A 162 8.79 28.51 20.00
N PHE A 163 8.57 28.82 18.71
CA PHE A 163 8.98 30.10 18.10
C PHE A 163 7.80 30.95 17.59
N GLY A 164 6.57 30.62 17.98
CA GLY A 164 5.34 31.35 17.61
C GLY A 164 4.80 32.15 18.77
#